data_AF-A0A2E3UMB8-F1
#
_entry.id   AF-A0A2E3UMB8-F1
#
_cell.length_a   1.000
_cell.length_b   1.000
_cell.length_c   1.000
_cell.angle_alpha   90.00
_cell.angle_beta   90.00
_cell.angle_gamma   90.00
#
_symmetry.space_group_name_H-M   'P 1'
#
loop_
_entity.id
_entity.type
_entity.pdbx_description
1 polymer ?
#
loop_
_entity_poly.entity_id
_entity_poly.type
_entity_poly.pdbx_seq_one_letter_code
_entity_poly.pdbx_strand_id
1 'polypeptide(L)' 'MANRTKKESVISSREDLANHIEAFLKAGGKVQHIPSGVSGQTSSSGPRQIVLSHKTSS' A
#
# COMPACT_ATOMS: atom_id res chain seq x y z
N MET A 1 2.13 7.73 27.93
CA MET A 1 0.78 7.37 27.40
C MET A 1 0.65 7.97 26.01
N ALA A 2 0.76 7.19 24.94
CA ALA A 2 0.61 7.70 23.57
C ALA A 2 -0.88 7.70 23.20
N ASN A 3 -1.51 8.89 23.22
CA ASN A 3 -2.91 9.05 22.83
C ASN A 3 -2.99 9.10 21.30
N ARG A 4 -3.00 7.93 20.63
CA ARG A 4 -3.24 7.89 19.19
C ARG A 4 -4.73 8.01 18.94
N THR A 5 -5.19 9.22 18.65
CA THR A 5 -6.52 9.47 18.11
C THR A 5 -6.68 8.61 16.86
N LYS A 6 -7.68 7.71 16.86
CA LYS A 6 -8.04 6.96 15.65
C LYS A 6 -8.46 8.02 14.62
N LYS A 7 -7.65 8.20 13.56
CA LYS A 7 -8.07 9.08 12.47
C LYS A 7 -9.31 8.45 11.86
N GLU A 8 -10.44 9.12 12.01
CA GLU A 8 -11.69 8.83 11.31
C GLU A 8 -11.35 8.52 9.85
N SER A 9 -11.89 7.42 9.31
CA SER A 9 -11.73 7.10 7.90
C SER A 9 -12.37 8.22 7.09
N VAL A 10 -11.55 9.11 6.56
CA VAL A 10 -11.99 10.23 5.74
C VAL A 10 -12.71 9.66 4.53
N ILE A 11 -14.03 9.88 4.47
CA ILE A 11 -14.84 9.61 3.27
C ILE A 11 -14.25 10.49 2.19
N SER A 12 -13.40 9.91 1.35
CA SER A 12 -12.65 10.63 0.31
C SER A 12 -13.36 10.37 -1.00
N SER A 13 -14.15 11.34 -1.47
CA SER A 13 -14.65 11.30 -2.84
C SER A 13 -13.52 11.60 -3.82
N ARG A 14 -13.72 11.28 -5.11
CA ARG A 14 -12.74 11.60 -6.15
C ARG A 14 -12.45 13.11 -6.22
N GLU A 15 -13.46 13.92 -5.94
CA GLU A 15 -13.38 15.39 -5.92
C GLU A 15 -12.53 15.87 -4.74
N ASP A 16 -12.69 15.27 -3.55
CA ASP A 16 -11.90 15.61 -2.37
C ASP A 16 -10.41 15.31 -2.58
N LEU A 17 -10.09 14.19 -3.25
CA LEU A 17 -8.72 13.84 -3.57
C LEU A 17 -8.07 14.86 -4.51
N ALA A 18 -8.79 15.33 -5.53
CA ALA A 18 -8.29 16.35 -6.45
C ALA A 18 -7.95 17.65 -5.70
N ASN A 19 -8.88 18.12 -4.84
CA ASN A 19 -8.68 19.33 -4.05
C ASN A 19 -7.47 19.24 -3.11
N HIS A 20 -7.28 18.10 -2.45
CA HIS A 20 -6.12 17.87 -1.58
C HIS A 20 -4.80 17.83 -2.37
N ILE A 21 -4.80 17.21 -3.56
CA ILE A 21 -3.62 17.16 -4.42
C ILE A 21 -3.24 18.58 -4.89
N GLU A 22 -4.21 19.38 -5.32
CA GLU A 22 -3.96 20.77 -5.73
C GLU A 22 -3.41 21.63 -4.60
N ALA A 23 -3.99 21.55 -3.40
CA ALA A 23 -3.52 22.27 -2.23
C ALA A 23 -2.09 21.86 -1.86
N PHE A 24 -1.78 20.57 -1.93
CA PHE A 24 -0.45 20.03 -1.64
C PHE A 24 0.60 20.50 -2.66
N LEU A 25 0.27 20.52 -3.95
CA LEU A 25 1.16 21.01 -5.00
C LEU A 25 1.38 22.53 -4.88
N LYS A 26 0.33 23.31 -4.58
CA LYS A 26 0.43 24.77 -4.34
C LYS A 26 1.33 25.10 -3.15
N ALA A 27 1.35 24.26 -2.12
CA ALA A 27 2.23 24.41 -0.96
C ALA A 27 3.72 24.09 -1.27
N GLY A 28 4.07 23.79 -2.52
CA GLY A 28 5.44 23.45 -2.94
C GLY A 28 5.83 22.00 -2.61
N GLY A 29 4.87 21.17 -2.20
CA GLY A 29 5.07 19.74 -1.99
C GLY A 29 5.30 19.00 -3.32
N LYS A 30 6.07 17.92 -3.27
CA LYS A 30 6.27 17.00 -4.41
C LYS A 30 5.55 15.69 -4.14
N VAL A 31 4.64 15.31 -5.02
CA VAL A 31 3.99 14.00 -4.95
C VAL A 31 5.03 12.96 -5.37
N GLN A 32 5.36 12.05 -4.46
CA GLN A 32 6.29 10.96 -4.78
C GLN A 32 5.59 9.97 -5.70
N HIS A 33 6.10 9.86 -6.92
CA HIS A 33 5.69 8.81 -7.83
C HIS A 33 6.42 7.53 -7.46
N ILE A 34 5.70 6.57 -6.90
CA ILE A 34 6.22 5.21 -6.74
C ILE A 34 6.04 4.55 -8.10
N PRO A 35 7.13 4.19 -8.82
CA PRO A 35 6.99 3.46 -10.07
C PRO A 35 6.19 2.19 -9.79
N SER A 36 5.16 1.95 -10.59
CA SER A 36 4.37 0.72 -10.56
C SER A 36 5.20 -0.44 -11.12
N GLY A 37 6.29 -0.78 -10.43
CA GLY A 37 6.89 -2.10 -10.53
C GLY A 37 6.01 -3.09 -9.77
N VAL A 38 6.06 -4.35 -10.17
CA VAL A 38 5.48 -5.49 -9.45
C VAL A 38 6.17 -5.64 -8.09
N SER A 39 5.87 -4.74 -7.15
CA SER A 39 6.34 -4.81 -5.78
C SER A 39 5.72 -6.05 -5.13
N GLY A 40 6.53 -7.10 -5.00
CA GLY A 40 6.16 -8.37 -4.35
C GLY A 40 5.69 -9.49 -5.28
N GLN A 41 5.54 -9.27 -6.59
CA GLN A 41 5.12 -10.35 -7.49
C GLN A 41 6.34 -11.03 -8.11
N THR A 42 6.77 -12.13 -7.49
CA THR A 42 7.67 -13.08 -8.13
C THR A 42 6.88 -13.85 -9.19
N SER A 43 7.08 -13.48 -10.45
CA SER A 43 6.68 -14.33 -11.57
C SER A 43 7.57 -15.57 -11.57
N SER A 44 7.22 -16.60 -10.79
CA SER A 44 7.85 -17.91 -10.95
C SER A 44 7.32 -18.53 -12.25
N SER A 45 8.02 -18.23 -13.35
CA SER A 45 7.92 -19.01 -14.58
C SER A 45 8.64 -20.32 -14.35
N GLY A 46 7.91 -21.33 -13.86
CA GLY A 46 8.41 -22.67 -13.60
C GLY A 46 7.38 -23.53 -12.85
N PRO A 47 7.59 -24.85 -12.75
CA PRO A 47 6.67 -25.75 -12.06
C PRO A 47 6.50 -25.32 -10.60
N ARG A 48 5.29 -24.94 -10.20
CA ARG A 48 4.94 -24.54 -8.83
C ARG A 48 4.78 -25.79 -7.96
N GLN A 49 5.86 -26.49 -7.66
CA GLN A 49 5.82 -27.56 -6.66
C GLN A 49 5.95 -26.94 -5.26
N ILE A 50 4.83 -26.79 -4.56
CA ILE A 50 4.85 -26.46 -3.13
C ILE A 50 5.01 -27.79 -2.38
N VAL A 51 6.19 -28.06 -1.83
CA VAL A 51 6.41 -29.24 -0.98
C VAL A 51 5.94 -28.90 0.44
N LEU A 52 4.72 -29.27 0.79
CA LEU A 52 4.28 -29.29 2.19
C LEU A 52 4.85 -30.56 2.85
N SER A 53 6.03 -30.44 3.46
CA SER A 53 6.46 -31.47 4.41
C SER A 53 5.64 -31.28 5.69
N HIS A 54 4.65 -32.15 5.89
CA HIS A 54 4.00 -32.32 7.17
C HIS A 54 5.06 -32.75 8.19
N LYS A 55 5.37 -31.88 9.15
CA LYS A 55 5.93 -32.30 10.44
C LYS A 55 4.95 -31.94 11.53
N THR A 56 3.92 -32.76 11.68
CA THR A 56 3.46 -33.10 13.02
C THR A 56 4.63 -33.83 13.68
N SER A 57 5.32 -33.19 14.63
CA SER A 57 6.12 -33.91 15.60
C SER A 57 5.48 -33.66 16.95
N SER A 58 5.18 -34.79 17.61
CA SER A 58 4.73 -34.90 18.99
C SER A 58 5.61 -34.15 19.98
#